data_AF-A0A353LZ73-F1
#
_entry.id   AF-A0A353LZ73-F1
#
_cell.length_a   1.000
_cell.length_b   1.000
_cell.length_c   1.000
_cell.angle_alpha   90.00
_cell.angle_beta   90.00
_cell.angle_gamma   90.00
#
_symmetry.space_group_name_H-M   'P 1'
#
loop_
_entity.id
_entity.type
_entity.pdbx_description
1 polymer ?
#
loop_
_entity_poly.entity_id
_entity_poly.type
_entity_poly.pdbx_seq_one_letter_code
_entity_poly.pdbx_strand_id
1 'polypeptide(L)'
;VSLVAGDQLRLIVAPKGFGSENMSALKMLKPAEGVQGIKDFVVKTVSEAGGNPCPPIIIGVGIGGTVEKAALLAKRAVLREIGSEHPKPHLAKLEAELLELVNLTGGGPQG
;
A
#
# COMPACT_ATOMS: atom_id res chain seq x y z
N VAL A 1 -2.74 13.03 14.25
CA VAL A 1 -1.68 13.18 15.27
C VAL A 1 -1.61 11.90 16.08
N SER A 2 -0.42 11.49 16.51
CA SER A 2 -0.23 10.36 17.43
C SER A 2 0.51 10.88 18.65
N LEU A 3 -0.08 10.72 19.83
CA LEU A 3 0.51 11.17 21.09
C LEU A 3 1.45 10.08 21.62
N VAL A 4 2.63 10.50 22.07
CA VAL A 4 3.67 9.63 22.64
C VAL A 4 4.28 10.30 23.88
N ALA A 5 4.88 9.53 24.76
CA ALA A 5 5.61 10.07 25.89
C ALA A 5 6.90 10.77 25.43
N GLY A 6 7.33 11.79 26.18
CA GLY A 6 8.54 12.57 25.91
C GLY A 6 8.24 14.01 25.48
N ASP A 7 9.29 14.72 25.08
CA ASP A 7 9.32 16.14 24.75
C ASP A 7 9.76 16.41 23.29
N GLN A 8 9.92 15.35 22.50
CA GLN A 8 10.36 15.43 21.11
C GLN A 8 9.18 15.43 20.13
N LEU A 9 9.36 16.17 19.02
CA LEU A 9 8.41 16.23 17.93
C LEU A 9 8.99 15.55 16.68
N ARG A 10 8.25 14.57 16.15
CA ARG A 10 8.53 13.99 14.83
C ARG A 10 7.50 14.48 13.81
N LEU A 11 7.98 15.19 12.79
CA LEU A 11 7.18 15.60 11.65
C LEU A 11 7.57 14.78 10.42
N ILE A 12 6.58 14.36 9.64
CA ILE A 12 6.79 13.76 8.33
C ILE A 12 6.06 14.62 7.31
N VAL A 13 6.78 15.09 6.30
CA VAL A 13 6.24 15.85 5.18
C VAL A 13 6.33 14.96 3.94
N ALA A 14 5.19 14.67 3.33
CA ALA A 14 5.09 13.83 2.14
C ALA A 14 4.50 14.66 1.00
N PRO A 15 5.32 15.33 0.18
CA PRO A 15 4.83 16.04 -0.99
C PRO A 15 4.26 15.00 -1.97
N LYS A 16 2.96 15.10 -2.27
CA LYS A 16 2.26 14.08 -3.03
C LYS A 16 1.79 14.62 -4.38
N GLY A 17 2.33 14.05 -5.45
CA GLY A 17 1.82 14.27 -6.81
C GLY A 17 0.44 13.63 -6.99
N PHE A 18 -0.47 14.35 -7.64
CA PHE A 18 -1.85 13.88 -7.82
C PHE A 18 -1.99 12.73 -8.83
N GLY A 19 -1.06 12.56 -9.77
CA GLY A 19 -1.07 11.41 -10.70
C GLY A 19 -1.08 10.07 -9.95
N SER A 20 -0.20 9.92 -8.96
CA SER A 20 -0.19 8.74 -8.08
C SER A 20 -1.21 8.80 -6.94
N GLU A 21 -1.86 9.95 -6.70
CA GLU A 21 -2.96 10.04 -5.74
C GLU A 21 -4.24 9.48 -6.34
N ASN A 22 -4.53 9.83 -7.59
CA ASN A 22 -5.69 9.41 -8.35
C ASN A 22 -5.72 7.90 -8.62
N MET A 23 -4.58 7.21 -8.51
CA MET A 23 -4.49 5.75 -8.63
C MET A 23 -4.75 5.01 -7.30
N SER A 24 -5.13 5.73 -6.25
CA SER A 24 -5.51 5.10 -4.97
C SER A 24 -6.89 4.45 -5.12
N ALA A 25 -7.04 3.21 -4.65
CA ALA A 25 -8.32 2.50 -4.65
C ALA A 25 -8.72 2.07 -3.23
N LEU A 26 -10.02 1.90 -3.02
CA LEU A 26 -10.60 1.42 -1.76
C LEU A 26 -11.68 0.38 -2.03
N LYS A 27 -11.67 -0.73 -1.28
CA LYS A 27 -12.67 -1.79 -1.36
C LYS A 27 -13.04 -2.30 0.02
N MET A 28 -14.34 -2.45 0.28
CA MET A 28 -14.85 -3.15 1.44
C MET A 28 -14.94 -4.64 1.13
N LEU A 29 -14.00 -5.42 1.66
CA LEU A 29 -13.98 -6.88 1.47
C LEU A 29 -14.97 -7.57 2.41
N LYS A 30 -15.63 -8.61 1.90
CA LYS A 30 -16.36 -9.56 2.74
C LYS A 30 -15.35 -10.43 3.50
N PRO A 31 -15.64 -10.83 4.75
CA PRO A 31 -14.76 -11.73 5.50
C PRO A 31 -14.39 -13.02 4.74
N ALA A 32 -15.33 -13.55 3.95
CA ALA A 32 -15.14 -14.76 3.14
C ALA A 32 -14.13 -14.61 1.99
N GLU A 33 -13.84 -13.38 1.54
CA GLU A 33 -12.82 -13.15 0.51
C GLU A 33 -11.39 -13.35 1.07
N GLY A 34 -11.22 -13.16 2.39
CA GLY A 34 -9.97 -13.45 3.10
C GLY A 34 -8.73 -12.77 2.49
N VAL A 35 -7.58 -13.43 2.64
CA VAL A 35 -6.30 -12.95 2.11
C VAL A 35 -6.29 -12.94 0.58
N GLN A 36 -7.00 -13.86 -0.06
CA GLN A 36 -7.05 -13.92 -1.52
C GLN A 36 -7.70 -12.67 -2.11
N GLY A 37 -8.83 -12.21 -1.54
CA GLY A 37 -9.47 -10.97 -1.98
C GLY A 37 -8.62 -9.72 -1.81
N ILE A 38 -7.70 -9.71 -0.84
CA ILE A 38 -6.70 -8.64 -0.69
C ILE A 38 -5.71 -8.69 -1.86
N LYS A 39 -5.15 -9.87 -2.16
CA LYS A 39 -4.21 -10.06 -3.27
C LYS A 39 -4.82 -9.67 -4.60
N ASP A 40 -6.00 -10.19 -4.89
CA ASP A 40 -6.72 -9.93 -6.14
C ASP A 40 -7.00 -8.44 -6.30
N PHE A 41 -7.41 -7.77 -5.21
CA PHE A 41 -7.67 -6.34 -5.23
C PHE A 41 -6.41 -5.51 -5.49
N VAL A 42 -5.29 -5.82 -4.83
CA VAL A 42 -4.02 -5.10 -5.03
C VAL A 42 -3.51 -5.29 -6.45
N VAL A 43 -3.44 -6.54 -6.93
CA VAL A 43 -2.95 -6.87 -8.28
C VAL A 43 -3.81 -6.17 -9.33
N LYS A 44 -5.14 -6.30 -9.24
CA LYS A 44 -6.07 -5.64 -10.14
C LYS A 44 -5.87 -4.12 -10.17
N THR A 45 -5.77 -3.50 -8.99
CA THR A 45 -5.59 -2.04 -8.88
C THR A 45 -4.30 -1.57 -9.56
N VAL A 46 -3.20 -2.29 -9.37
CA VAL A 46 -1.92 -1.95 -10.00
C VAL A 46 -2.00 -2.12 -11.51
N SER A 47 -2.58 -3.23 -11.99
CA SER A 47 -2.76 -3.47 -13.42
C SER A 47 -3.66 -2.41 -14.09
N GLU A 48 -4.74 -1.99 -13.42
CA GLU A 48 -5.62 -0.93 -13.93
C GLU A 48 -4.97 0.46 -13.88
N ALA A 49 -4.07 0.71 -12.91
CA ALA A 49 -3.32 1.96 -12.84
C ALA A 49 -2.32 2.12 -13.99
N GLY A 50 -1.74 1.01 -14.47
CA GLY A 50 -0.78 0.99 -15.59
C GLY A 50 0.35 2.00 -15.41
N GLY A 51 0.65 2.76 -16.47
CA GLY A 51 1.70 3.79 -16.46
C GLY A 51 1.40 5.08 -15.71
N ASN A 52 0.16 5.29 -15.26
CA ASN A 52 -0.29 6.57 -14.70
C ASN A 52 0.49 7.05 -13.46
N PRO A 53 0.89 6.20 -12.49
CA PRO A 53 1.66 6.65 -11.35
C PRO A 53 3.17 6.69 -11.61
N CYS A 54 3.61 6.63 -12.88
CA CYS A 54 5.00 6.59 -13.34
C CYS A 54 5.84 5.46 -12.70
N PRO A 55 5.51 4.17 -12.93
CA PRO A 55 6.29 3.04 -12.41
C PRO A 55 7.79 3.13 -12.75
N PRO A 56 8.69 2.67 -11.85
CA PRO A 56 8.40 1.85 -10.65
C PRO A 56 7.81 2.64 -9.48
N ILE A 57 6.90 1.99 -8.72
CA ILE A 57 6.14 2.62 -7.62
C ILE A 57 6.36 1.92 -6.27
N ILE A 58 6.14 2.66 -5.19
CA ILE A 58 5.93 2.10 -3.85
C ILE A 58 4.42 1.88 -3.65
N ILE A 59 4.01 0.65 -3.33
CA ILE A 59 2.62 0.30 -3.10
C ILE A 59 2.34 0.29 -1.59
N GLY A 60 1.48 1.22 -1.14
CA GLY A 60 0.99 1.23 0.24
C GLY A 60 -0.32 0.48 0.36
N VAL A 61 -0.36 -0.56 1.19
CA VAL A 61 -1.58 -1.35 1.45
C VAL A 61 -2.02 -1.15 2.90
N GLY A 62 -3.26 -0.69 3.09
CA GLY A 62 -3.89 -0.52 4.40
C GLY A 62 -5.05 -1.50 4.56
N ILE A 63 -5.01 -2.33 5.62
CA ILE A 63 -6.01 -3.38 5.85
C ILE A 63 -6.68 -3.16 7.21
N GLY A 64 -8.02 -3.17 7.22
CA GLY A 64 -8.85 -3.07 8.42
C GLY A 64 -9.15 -1.65 8.90
N GLY A 65 -9.89 -1.56 10.00
CA GLY A 65 -10.42 -0.29 10.52
C GLY A 65 -11.60 0.25 9.70
N THR A 66 -11.87 1.54 9.82
CA THR A 66 -12.82 2.27 8.96
C THR A 66 -12.20 2.58 7.60
N VAL A 67 -13.01 3.07 6.67
CA VAL A 67 -12.58 3.56 5.34
C VAL A 67 -11.42 4.55 5.45
N GLU A 68 -11.56 5.56 6.33
CA GLU A 68 -10.56 6.59 6.56
C GLU A 68 -9.29 6.01 7.19
N LYS A 69 -9.46 5.05 8.12
CA LYS A 69 -8.34 4.40 8.77
C LYS A 69 -7.53 3.56 7.79
N ALA A 70 -8.19 2.79 6.92
CA ALA A 70 -7.53 1.99 5.90
C ALA A 70 -6.73 2.87 4.93
N ALA A 71 -7.33 3.96 4.44
CA ALA A 71 -6.65 4.94 3.60
C ALA A 71 -5.43 5.56 4.32
N LEU A 72 -5.59 5.97 5.59
CA LEU A 72 -4.49 6.52 6.38
C LEU A 72 -3.36 5.49 6.61
N LEU A 73 -3.70 4.22 6.84
CA LEU A 73 -2.72 3.15 6.98
C LEU A 73 -1.94 2.92 5.67
N ALA A 74 -2.62 2.90 4.52
CA ALA A 74 -1.98 2.80 3.21
C ALA A 74 -1.01 3.96 2.96
N LYS A 75 -1.42 5.20 3.26
CA LYS A 75 -0.55 6.38 3.14
C LYS A 75 0.62 6.38 4.12
N ARG A 76 0.48 5.76 5.30
CA ARG A 76 1.61 5.56 6.22
C ARG A 76 2.55 4.47 5.74
N ALA A 77 2.03 3.42 5.10
CA ALA A 77 2.83 2.32 4.59
C ALA A 77 3.83 2.78 3.53
N VAL A 78 3.46 3.72 2.64
CA VAL A 78 4.39 4.27 1.63
C VAL A 78 5.55 5.09 2.22
N LEU A 79 5.51 5.43 3.51
CA LEU A 79 6.54 6.19 4.22
C LEU A 79 7.53 5.31 4.99
N ARG A 80 7.38 3.98 4.90
CA ARG A 80 8.33 3.03 5.48
C ARG A 80 9.67 3.09 4.76
N GLU A 81 10.71 2.73 5.48
CA GLU A 81 12.05 2.58 4.92
C GLU A 81 12.03 1.54 3.79
N ILE A 82 12.61 1.89 2.64
CA ILE A 82 12.66 1.02 1.47
C ILE A 82 13.48 -0.22 1.83
N GLY A 83 12.96 -1.40 1.50
CA GLY A 83 13.57 -2.68 1.86
C GLY A 83 13.24 -3.18 3.27
N SER A 84 12.51 -2.40 4.08
CA SER A 84 12.02 -2.88 5.38
C SER A 84 10.84 -3.84 5.24
N GLU A 85 10.84 -4.91 6.03
CA GLU A 85 9.75 -5.89 6.10
C GLU A 85 8.89 -5.69 7.35
N HIS A 86 7.64 -6.16 7.31
CA HIS A 86 6.79 -6.13 8.50
C HIS A 86 7.35 -7.06 9.59
N PRO A 87 7.42 -6.65 10.87
CA PRO A 87 7.92 -7.50 11.96
C PRO A 87 7.06 -8.75 12.26
N LYS A 88 5.94 -8.94 11.58
CA LYS A 88 5.02 -10.07 11.78
C LYS A 88 5.20 -11.02 10.62
N PRO A 89 5.62 -12.28 10.82
CA PRO A 89 5.99 -13.19 9.73
C PRO A 89 4.91 -13.37 8.67
N HIS A 90 3.64 -13.48 9.07
CA HIS A 90 2.53 -13.66 8.12
C HIS A 90 2.25 -12.41 7.26
N LEU A 91 2.58 -11.21 7.76
CA LEU A 91 2.43 -9.97 7.00
C LEU A 91 3.64 -9.73 6.09
N ALA A 92 4.85 -10.02 6.55
CA ALA A 92 6.05 -9.99 5.69
C ALA A 92 5.91 -10.96 4.50
N LYS A 93 5.37 -12.17 4.77
CA LYS A 93 5.04 -13.12 3.71
C LYS A 93 4.04 -12.55 2.71
N LEU A 94 2.99 -11.87 3.18
CA LEU A 94 2.01 -11.23 2.30
C LEU A 94 2.63 -10.08 1.48
N GLU A 95 3.51 -9.28 2.07
CA GLU A 95 4.26 -8.24 1.36
C GLU A 95 5.09 -8.83 0.21
N ALA A 96 5.82 -9.91 0.47
CA ALA A 96 6.60 -10.62 -0.55
C ALA A 96 5.72 -11.25 -1.64
N GLU A 97 4.63 -11.93 -1.26
CA GLU A 97 3.69 -12.54 -2.21
C GLU A 97 3.02 -11.47 -3.10
N LEU A 98 2.66 -10.31 -2.56
CA LEU A 98 2.09 -9.20 -3.33
C LEU A 98 3.11 -8.61 -4.32
N LEU A 99 4.35 -8.42 -3.89
CA LEU A 99 5.42 -7.92 -4.75
C LEU A 99 5.66 -8.87 -5.93
N GLU A 100 5.75 -10.17 -5.67
CA GLU A 100 5.87 -11.20 -6.70
C GLU A 100 4.69 -11.17 -7.67
N LEU A 101 3.46 -11.21 -7.16
CA LEU A 101 2.25 -11.22 -7.99
C LEU A 101 2.13 -9.97 -8.87
N VAL A 102 2.47 -8.79 -8.34
CA VAL A 102 2.47 -7.54 -9.12
C VAL A 102 3.51 -7.60 -10.23
N ASN A 103 4.73 -8.05 -9.95
CA ASN A 103 5.77 -8.15 -10.97
C ASN A 103 5.42 -9.17 -12.07
N LEU A 104 4.68 -10.21 -11.74
CA LEU A 104 4.19 -11.20 -12.72
C LEU A 104 3.11 -10.64 -13.67
N THR A 105 2.53 -9.46 -13.40
CA THR A 105 1.57 -8.83 -14.32
C THR A 105 2.20 -8.31 -15.61
N GLY A 106 3.53 -8.12 -15.63
CA GLY A 106 4.27 -7.80 -16.85
C GLY A 106 4.33 -6.31 -17.24
N GLY A 107 3.81 -5.39 -16.40
CA GLY A 107 3.78 -3.97 -16.74
C GLY A 107 5.16 -3.28 -16.83
N GLY A 108 6.08 -3.60 -15.91
CA GLY A 108 7.44 -3.05 -15.95
C GLY A 108 7.51 -1.51 -15.81
N PRO A 109 8.67 -0.89 -16.15
CA PRO A 109 8.83 0.56 -16.12
C PRO A 109 7.88 1.25 -17.10
N GLN A 110 7.25 2.35 -16.67
CA GLN A 110 6.18 3.06 -17.41
C GLN A 110 4.86 2.29 -17.60
N GLY A 111 4.75 1.08 -17.05
CA GLY A 111 3.48 0.37 -16.88
C GLY A 111 3.13 -0.63 -17.96
#